data_AF-A0A7J4RG21-F1
#
_entry.id   AF-A0A7J4RG21-F1
#
_cell.length_a   1.000
_cell.length_b   1.000
_cell.length_c   1.000
_cell.angle_alpha   90.00
_cell.angle_beta   90.00
_cell.angle_gamma   90.00
#
_symmetry.space_group_name_H-M   'P 1'
#
loop_
_entity.id
_entity.type
_entity.pdbx_description
1 polymer ?
#
loop_
_entity_poly.entity_id
_entity_poly.type
_entity_poly.pdbx_seq_one_letter_code
_entity_poly.pdbx_strand_id
1 'polypeptide(L)'
;KAQQKAKFPYRIGELPGPVGAIHDLILTGLLEGPGIAERKATSRHDDIDGAAAGWAWLRAAERSTGQEWHFESLARDRGGAWMEATKALLVAGQGLLDSDDIDQEKFVEALRVLHTSTGQQESLPAQESA
;
A
#
# COMPACT_ATOMS: atom_id res chain seq x y z
N LYS A 1 8.42 -13.51 10.74
CA LYS A 1 7.08 -13.45 10.10
C LYS A 1 5.94 -13.13 11.07
N ALA A 2 5.64 -13.93 12.11
CA ALA A 2 4.55 -13.61 13.04
C ALA A 2 4.82 -12.33 13.88
N GLN A 3 6.03 -12.20 14.45
CA GLN A 3 6.44 -10.99 15.17
C GLN A 3 6.47 -9.72 14.29
N GLN A 4 6.90 -9.85 13.03
CA GLN A 4 6.93 -8.74 12.08
C GLN A 4 5.52 -8.27 11.70
N LYS A 5 4.56 -9.19 11.57
CA LYS A 5 3.14 -8.86 11.35
C LYS A 5 2.55 -8.04 12.51
N ALA A 6 2.92 -8.36 13.74
CA ALA A 6 2.44 -7.67 14.93
C ALA A 6 2.95 -6.21 15.07
N LYS A 7 3.99 -5.83 14.30
CA LYS A 7 4.50 -4.45 14.32
C LYS A 7 3.59 -3.45 13.59
N PHE A 8 2.69 -3.92 12.72
CA PHE A 8 1.83 -3.05 11.92
C PHE A 8 0.48 -2.79 12.62
N PRO A 9 -0.07 -1.57 12.52
CA PRO A 9 -1.34 -1.21 13.17
C PRO A 9 -2.58 -1.81 12.51
N TYR A 10 -2.47 -2.26 11.26
CA TYR A 10 -3.56 -2.89 10.51
C TYR A 10 -3.07 -4.17 9.83
N ARG A 11 -3.98 -5.12 9.64
CA ARG A 11 -3.76 -6.38 8.93
C ARG A 11 -4.25 -6.27 7.48
N ILE A 12 -3.79 -7.20 6.67
CA ILE A 12 -4.23 -7.34 5.28
C ILE A 12 -5.76 -7.55 5.26
N GLY A 13 -6.47 -6.74 4.48
CA GLY A 13 -7.92 -6.79 4.33
C GLY A 13 -8.72 -6.04 5.41
N GLU A 14 -8.08 -5.36 6.37
CA GLU A 14 -8.79 -4.54 7.38
C GLU A 14 -9.15 -3.15 6.86
N LEU A 15 -8.38 -2.62 5.91
CA LEU A 15 -8.61 -1.31 5.34
C LEU A 15 -9.41 -1.44 4.03
N PRO A 16 -10.43 -0.60 3.82
CA PRO A 16 -11.23 -0.65 2.60
C PRO A 16 -10.65 0.25 1.51
N GLY A 17 -11.18 0.08 0.29
CA GLY A 17 -10.94 0.97 -0.84
C GLY A 17 -9.50 0.97 -1.36
N PRO A 18 -9.11 2.00 -2.15
CA PRO A 18 -7.77 2.10 -2.72
C PRO A 18 -6.68 2.19 -1.65
N VAL A 19 -6.95 2.79 -0.49
CA VAL A 19 -6.00 2.83 0.63
C VAL A 19 -5.70 1.43 1.12
N GLY A 20 -6.74 0.61 1.28
CA GLY A 20 -6.60 -0.79 1.67
C GLY A 20 -5.87 -1.63 0.66
N ALA A 21 -6.20 -1.50 -0.62
CA ALA A 21 -5.49 -2.21 -1.68
C ALA A 21 -3.99 -1.91 -1.71
N ILE A 22 -3.61 -0.63 -1.55
CA ILE A 22 -2.20 -0.21 -1.48
C ILE A 22 -1.53 -0.75 -0.21
N HIS A 23 -2.19 -0.60 0.94
CA HIS A 23 -1.70 -1.10 2.22
C HIS A 23 -1.42 -2.61 2.17
N ASP A 24 -2.34 -3.39 1.60
CA ASP A 24 -2.23 -4.83 1.48
C ASP A 24 -1.07 -5.25 0.57
N LEU A 25 -0.82 -4.50 -0.51
CA LEU A 25 0.35 -4.69 -1.38
C LEU A 25 1.65 -4.36 -0.65
N ILE A 26 1.69 -3.29 0.15
CA ILE A 26 2.85 -2.94 0.99
C ILE A 26 3.14 -4.06 1.97
N LEU A 27 2.15 -4.51 2.75
CA LEU A 27 2.34 -5.60 3.71
C LEU A 27 2.75 -6.90 3.02
N THR A 28 2.13 -7.24 1.89
CA THR A 28 2.54 -8.40 1.10
C THR A 28 4.00 -8.28 0.67
N GLY A 29 4.42 -7.12 0.16
CA GLY A 29 5.78 -6.89 -0.33
C GLY A 29 6.82 -6.97 0.77
N LEU A 30 6.52 -6.42 1.94
CA LEU A 30 7.41 -6.40 3.10
C LEU A 30 7.48 -7.74 3.84
N LEU A 31 6.37 -8.48 3.95
CA LEU A 31 6.27 -9.66 4.83
C LEU A 31 6.35 -11.00 4.08
N GLU A 32 5.91 -11.02 2.84
CA GLU A 32 5.85 -12.22 2.00
C GLU A 32 6.87 -12.16 0.85
N GLY A 33 7.17 -10.96 0.38
CA GLY A 33 8.23 -10.66 -0.56
C GLY A 33 7.73 -9.85 -1.76
N PRO A 34 8.60 -9.03 -2.38
CA PRO A 34 8.20 -8.10 -3.44
C PRO A 34 7.64 -8.80 -4.67
N GLY A 35 8.11 -10.01 -5.01
CA GLY A 35 7.60 -10.76 -6.17
C GLY A 35 6.16 -11.26 -6.01
N ILE A 36 5.70 -11.51 -4.78
CA ILE A 36 4.30 -11.90 -4.52
C ILE A 36 3.40 -10.67 -4.65
N ALA A 37 3.83 -9.54 -4.09
CA ALA A 37 3.11 -8.28 -4.21
C ALA A 37 3.05 -7.79 -5.66
N GLU A 38 4.13 -7.94 -6.44
CA GLU A 38 4.13 -7.61 -7.87
C GLU A 38 3.11 -8.44 -8.65
N ARG A 39 3.07 -9.76 -8.42
CA ARG A 39 2.06 -10.63 -9.06
C ARG A 39 0.64 -10.22 -8.69
N LYS A 40 0.39 -9.79 -7.46
CA LYS A 40 -0.92 -9.25 -7.06
C LYS A 40 -1.21 -7.92 -7.75
N ALA A 41 -0.24 -7.01 -7.78
CA ALA A 41 -0.38 -5.69 -8.38
C ALA A 41 -0.67 -5.75 -9.90
N THR A 42 -0.09 -6.72 -10.62
CA THR A 42 -0.29 -6.89 -12.08
C THR A 42 -1.42 -7.87 -12.42
N SER A 43 -2.10 -8.43 -11.40
CA SER A 43 -3.26 -9.29 -11.62
C SER A 43 -4.46 -8.52 -12.16
N ARG A 44 -5.50 -9.24 -12.59
CA ARG A 44 -6.72 -8.60 -13.08
C ARG A 44 -7.42 -7.89 -11.92
N HIS A 45 -7.74 -6.62 -12.15
CA HIS A 45 -8.49 -5.79 -11.20
C HIS A 45 -9.97 -5.73 -11.60
N ASP A 46 -10.84 -5.71 -10.60
CA ASP A 46 -12.29 -5.62 -10.80
C ASP A 46 -12.75 -4.18 -11.08
N ASP A 47 -11.94 -3.18 -10.67
CA ASP A 47 -12.21 -1.76 -10.86
C ASP A 47 -10.93 -0.93 -11.10
N ILE A 48 -11.13 0.36 -11.41
CA ILE A 48 -10.04 1.31 -11.69
C ILE A 48 -9.24 1.67 -10.45
N ASP A 49 -9.84 1.65 -9.26
CA ASP A 49 -9.16 2.03 -8.02
C ASP A 49 -8.20 0.93 -7.57
N GLY A 50 -8.57 -0.34 -7.74
CA GLY A 50 -7.68 -1.49 -7.58
C GLY A 50 -6.52 -1.47 -8.58
N ALA A 51 -6.81 -1.18 -9.85
CA ALA A 51 -5.77 -1.04 -10.87
C ALA A 51 -4.81 0.13 -10.56
N ALA A 52 -5.35 1.27 -10.15
CA ALA A 52 -4.57 2.44 -9.74
C ALA A 52 -3.74 2.17 -8.48
N ALA A 53 -4.26 1.40 -7.51
CA ALA A 53 -3.56 0.97 -6.31
C ALA A 53 -2.36 0.06 -6.66
N GLY A 54 -2.59 -0.93 -7.53
CA GLY A 54 -1.53 -1.79 -8.06
C GLY A 54 -0.42 -0.98 -8.74
N TRP A 55 -0.82 -0.03 -9.59
CA TRP A 55 0.13 0.85 -10.28
C TRP A 55 0.90 1.76 -9.32
N ALA A 56 0.24 2.36 -8.33
CA ALA A 56 0.85 3.21 -7.32
C ALA A 56 1.93 2.45 -6.53
N TRP A 57 1.62 1.23 -6.10
CA TRP A 57 2.57 0.36 -5.41
C TRP A 57 3.77 -0.01 -6.30
N LEU A 58 3.54 -0.40 -7.56
CA LEU A 58 4.61 -0.73 -8.49
C LEU A 58 5.58 0.43 -8.69
N ARG A 59 5.07 1.66 -8.81
CA ARG A 59 5.93 2.85 -8.92
C ARG A 59 6.67 3.15 -7.63
N ALA A 60 5.99 3.07 -6.49
CA ALA A 60 6.60 3.32 -5.18
C ALA A 60 7.72 2.33 -4.83
N ALA A 61 7.55 1.06 -5.22
CA ALA A 61 8.53 -0.01 -5.04
C ALA A 61 9.58 -0.11 -6.16
N GLU A 62 9.57 0.82 -7.12
CA GLU A 62 10.49 0.85 -8.28
C GLU A 62 10.41 -0.43 -9.15
N ARG A 63 9.20 -0.98 -9.29
CA ARG A 63 8.89 -2.23 -10.04
C ARG A 63 7.97 -2.01 -11.23
N SER A 64 7.77 -0.77 -11.68
CA SER A 64 6.82 -0.45 -12.75
C SER A 64 7.34 -0.74 -14.16
N THR A 65 8.66 -0.87 -14.35
CA THR A 65 9.29 -1.00 -15.68
C THR A 65 8.78 -2.24 -16.43
N GLY A 66 8.16 -2.02 -17.59
CA GLY A 66 7.63 -3.10 -18.43
C GLY A 66 6.27 -3.63 -17.99
N GLN A 67 5.67 -3.03 -16.95
CA GLN A 67 4.35 -3.40 -16.43
C GLN A 67 3.24 -2.47 -16.92
N GLU A 68 3.57 -1.40 -17.66
CA GLU A 68 2.63 -0.36 -18.12
C GLU A 68 1.44 -0.95 -18.89
N TRP A 69 1.68 -1.99 -19.69
CA TRP A 69 0.68 -2.61 -20.55
C TRP A 69 -0.44 -3.33 -19.78
N HIS A 70 -0.21 -3.65 -18.51
CA HIS A 70 -1.25 -4.24 -17.64
C HIS A 70 -2.32 -3.22 -17.22
N PHE A 71 -2.03 -1.92 -17.32
CA PHE A 71 -2.85 -0.86 -16.74
C PHE A 71 -3.33 0.13 -17.81
N GLU A 72 -4.62 0.42 -17.79
CA GLU A 72 -5.19 1.47 -18.61
C GLU A 72 -4.70 2.87 -18.20
N SER A 73 -4.82 3.83 -19.11
CA SER A 73 -4.29 5.19 -18.89
C SER A 73 -4.88 5.90 -17.67
N LEU A 74 -6.18 5.73 -17.40
CA LEU A 74 -6.82 6.37 -16.25
C LEU A 74 -6.30 5.78 -14.92
N ALA A 75 -6.16 4.47 -14.84
CA ALA A 75 -5.53 3.81 -13.69
C ALA A 75 -4.09 4.27 -13.49
N ARG A 76 -3.31 4.44 -14.58
CA ARG A 76 -1.93 4.92 -14.51
C ARG A 76 -1.81 6.37 -14.06
N ASP A 77 -2.72 7.24 -14.49
CA ASP A 77 -2.79 8.64 -14.07
C ASP A 77 -3.12 8.74 -12.57
N ARG A 78 -4.22 8.08 -12.15
CA ARG A 78 -4.67 8.06 -10.76
C ARG A 78 -3.64 7.42 -9.83
N GLY A 79 -3.13 6.24 -10.17
CA GLY A 79 -2.06 5.58 -9.40
C GLY A 79 -0.76 6.38 -9.44
N GLY A 80 -0.55 7.17 -10.49
CA GLY A 80 0.55 8.12 -10.58
C GLY A 80 0.47 9.24 -9.55
N ALA A 81 -0.74 9.76 -9.30
CA ALA A 81 -1.00 10.77 -8.27
C ALA A 81 -0.81 10.24 -6.84
N TRP A 82 -1.06 8.94 -6.62
CA TRP A 82 -0.93 8.29 -5.30
C TRP A 82 0.50 7.83 -4.98
N MET A 83 1.41 7.90 -5.95
CA MET A 83 2.74 7.30 -5.87
C MET A 83 3.58 7.83 -4.70
N GLU A 84 3.64 9.15 -4.51
CA GLU A 84 4.45 9.75 -3.45
C GLU A 84 3.95 9.37 -2.05
N ALA A 85 2.62 9.40 -1.83
CA ALA A 85 2.02 8.97 -0.57
C ALA A 85 2.22 7.47 -0.33
N THR A 86 2.12 6.66 -1.39
CA THR A 86 2.40 5.21 -1.34
C THR A 86 3.85 4.94 -0.98
N LYS A 87 4.79 5.69 -1.55
CA LYS A 87 6.22 5.58 -1.26
C LYS A 87 6.53 5.97 0.18
N ALA A 88 5.93 7.04 0.69
CA ALA A 88 6.07 7.43 2.09
C ALA A 88 5.58 6.33 3.04
N LEU A 89 4.43 5.72 2.74
CA LEU A 89 3.89 4.61 3.54
C LEU A 89 4.78 3.35 3.47
N LEU A 90 5.31 3.02 2.29
CA LEU A 90 6.24 1.91 2.12
C LEU A 90 7.53 2.12 2.95
N VAL A 91 8.10 3.32 2.92
CA VAL A 91 9.29 3.67 3.71
C VAL A 91 9.00 3.61 5.21
N ALA A 92 7.85 4.13 5.66
CA ALA A 92 7.45 4.01 7.06
C ALA A 92 7.28 2.55 7.49
N GLY A 93 6.73 1.70 6.63
CA GLY A 93 6.58 0.26 6.88
C GLY A 93 7.91 -0.49 6.94
N GLN A 94 8.90 -0.09 6.14
CA GLN A 94 10.28 -0.61 6.25
C GLN A 94 10.91 -0.20 7.58
N GLY A 95 10.75 1.06 7.98
CA GLY A 95 11.24 1.57 9.27
C GLY A 95 10.69 0.80 10.48
N LEU A 96 9.42 0.37 10.44
CA LEU A 96 8.85 -0.51 11.47
C LEU A 96 9.55 -1.86 11.55
N LEU A 97 9.97 -2.42 10.42
CA LEU A 97 10.65 -3.71 10.40
C LEU A 97 12.09 -3.61 10.89
N ASP A 98 12.78 -2.52 10.55
CA ASP A 98 14.19 -2.27 10.87
C ASP A 98 14.42 -1.80 12.32
N SER A 99 13.42 -1.17 12.94
CA SER A 99 13.48 -0.70 14.33
C SER A 99 13.11 -1.80 15.33
N ASP A 100 13.85 -1.90 16.44
CA ASP A 100 13.48 -2.73 17.59
C ASP A 100 12.34 -2.12 18.43
N ASP A 101 12.17 -0.79 18.37
CA ASP A 101 11.04 -0.07 18.97
C ASP A 101 9.86 -0.01 17.97
N ILE A 102 8.65 -0.26 18.47
CA ILE A 102 7.42 -0.24 17.67
C ILE A 102 6.84 1.18 17.75
N ASP A 103 7.38 2.08 16.93
CA ASP A 103 6.83 3.42 16.70
C ASP A 103 5.97 3.43 15.42
N GLN A 104 4.65 3.29 15.60
CA GLN A 104 3.69 3.26 14.50
C GLN A 104 3.25 4.65 14.03
N GLU A 105 3.68 5.74 14.68
CA GLU A 105 3.17 7.09 14.41
C GLU A 105 3.39 7.49 12.95
N LYS A 106 4.62 7.31 12.45
CA LYS A 106 4.97 7.62 11.05
C LYS A 106 4.20 6.79 10.04
N PHE A 107 3.93 5.53 10.36
CA PHE A 107 3.15 4.65 9.49
C PHE A 107 1.68 5.10 9.43
N VAL A 108 1.08 5.42 10.58
CA VAL A 108 -0.29 5.92 10.66
C VAL A 108 -0.43 7.29 10.01
N GLU A 109 0.55 8.18 10.18
CA GLU A 109 0.58 9.48 9.52
C GLU A 109 0.65 9.32 7.99
N ALA A 110 1.58 8.50 7.48
CA ALA A 110 1.69 8.23 6.05
C ALA A 110 0.40 7.59 5.49
N LEU A 111 -0.27 6.74 6.26
CA LEU A 111 -1.56 6.15 5.88
C LEU A 111 -2.67 7.20 5.77
N ARG A 112 -2.70 8.20 6.68
CA ARG A 112 -3.66 9.32 6.61
C ARG A 112 -3.38 10.23 5.40
N VAL A 113 -2.12 10.46 5.07
CA VAL A 113 -1.73 11.18 3.84
C VAL A 113 -2.19 10.43 2.60
N LEU A 114 -2.01 9.10 2.57
CA LEU A 114 -2.51 8.26 1.49
C LEU A 114 -4.03 8.29 1.37
N HIS A 115 -4.75 8.21 2.50
CA HIS A 115 -6.20 8.35 2.55
C HIS A 115 -6.68 9.67 1.93
N THR A 116 -6.03 10.77 2.30
CA THR A 116 -6.32 12.10 1.71
C THR A 116 -6.00 12.13 0.21
N SER A 117 -4.87 11.56 -0.22
CA SER A 117 -4.42 11.54 -1.62
C SER A 117 -5.33 10.71 -2.54
N THR A 118 -5.87 9.60 -2.03
CA THR A 118 -6.79 8.74 -2.79
C THR A 118 -8.19 9.34 -2.92
N GLY A 119 -8.55 10.31 -2.07
CA GLY A 119 -9.90 10.88 -2.03
C GLY A 119 -10.96 9.91 -1.51
N GLN A 120 -10.54 8.80 -0.87
CA GLN A 120 -11.43 7.80 -0.30
C GLN A 120 -12.37 8.46 0.74
N GLN A 121 -13.67 8.29 0.54
CA GLN A 121 -14.70 8.90 1.42
C GLN A 121 -14.93 8.08 2.69
N GLU A 122 -14.72 6.77 2.63
CA GLU A 122 -14.89 5.90 3.79
C GLU A 122 -13.81 6.18 4.83
N SER A 123 -14.22 6.28 6.09
CA SER A 123 -13.30 6.55 7.21
C SER A 123 -12.44 5.33 7.50
N LEU A 124 -11.17 5.56 7.85
CA LEU A 124 -10.31 4.49 8.34
C LEU A 124 -10.90 3.90 9.64
N PRO A 125 -10.91 2.57 9.81
CA PRO A 125 -11.39 1.95 11.03
C PRO A 125 -10.57 2.46 12.23
N ALA A 126 -11.21 2.51 13.41
CA ALA A 126 -10.49 2.81 14.64
C ALA A 126 -9.36 1.79 14.82
N GLN A 127 -8.17 2.26 15.21
CA GLN A 127 -7.02 1.39 15.44
C GLN A 127 -7.39 0.35 16.51
N GLU A 128 -7.54 -0.91 16.11
CA GLU A 128 -7.57 -1.98 17.10
C GLU A 128 -6.15 -2.10 17.64
N SER A 129 -5.94 -1.59 18.85
CA SER A 129 -4.68 -1.74 19.56
C SER A 129 -4.37 -3.24 19.65
N ALA A 130 -3.30 -3.66 18.99
CA ALA A 130 -2.80 -5.03 19.07
C ALA A 130 -2.33 -5.38 20.49
#